data_AF-A0A2T6E9P7-F1
#
_entry.id   AF-A0A2T6E9P7-F1
#
_cell.length_a   1.000
_cell.length_b   1.000
_cell.length_c   1.000
_cell.angle_alpha   90.00
_cell.angle_beta   90.00
_cell.angle_gamma   90.00
#
_symmetry.space_group_name_H-M   'P 1'
#
loop_
_entity.id
_entity.type
_entity.pdbx_description
1 polymer ?
#
loop_
_entity_poly.entity_id
_entity_poly.type
_entity_poly.pdbx_seq_one_letter_code
_entity_poly.pdbx_strand_id
1 'polypeptide(L)'
;MAVIVTTISACSFFQPYQPELKQGNYVRPEQLQQLETGMTPAQVQFLLGTPMLTGERPEQRWVYPLQQEDGRFEHLEVEFEAGQVARINRS
;
A
#
# COMPACT_ATOMS: atom_id res chain seq x y z
N MET A 1 53.94 -30.78 14.98
CA MET A 1 52.65 -30.71 15.67
C MET A 1 51.74 -29.81 14.85
N ALA A 2 50.83 -30.41 14.08
CA ALA A 2 49.95 -29.71 13.16
C ALA A 2 48.86 -28.97 13.93
N VAL A 3 48.72 -27.67 13.68
CA VAL A 3 47.61 -26.85 14.17
C VAL A 3 46.50 -26.94 13.13
N ILE A 4 45.43 -27.66 13.44
CA ILE A 4 44.20 -27.67 12.64
C ILE A 4 43.23 -26.71 13.31
N VAL A 5 43.19 -25.48 12.80
CA VAL A 5 42.11 -24.52 13.08
C VAL A 5 41.07 -24.72 11.99
N THR A 6 40.01 -25.45 12.31
CA THR A 6 38.84 -25.59 11.44
C THR A 6 37.98 -24.33 11.60
N THR A 7 38.13 -23.38 10.69
CA THR A 7 37.31 -22.16 10.66
C THR A 7 35.87 -22.49 10.31
N ILE A 8 34.97 -22.15 11.22
CA ILE A 8 33.51 -22.30 11.15
C ILE A 8 32.96 -21.47 9.99
N SER A 9 32.91 -22.04 8.79
CA SER A 9 32.39 -21.37 7.58
C SER A 9 30.91 -21.73 7.34
N ALA A 10 30.05 -21.52 8.35
CA ALA A 10 28.63 -21.90 8.30
C ALA A 10 27.65 -20.71 8.32
N CYS A 11 28.12 -19.45 8.37
CA CYS A 11 27.23 -18.31 8.61
C CYS A 11 26.70 -17.58 7.36
N SER A 12 26.89 -18.11 6.15
CA SER A 12 26.55 -17.37 4.91
C SER A 12 25.46 -17.99 4.04
N PHE A 13 24.87 -19.13 4.41
CA PHE A 13 23.95 -19.86 3.53
C PHE A 13 22.45 -19.72 3.87
N PHE A 14 22.12 -19.12 5.01
CA PHE A 14 20.73 -18.85 5.38
C PHE A 14 20.38 -17.41 5.05
N GLN A 15 19.90 -17.17 3.83
CA GLN A 15 19.11 -15.97 3.56
C GLN A 15 17.80 -16.12 4.35
N PRO A 16 17.47 -15.19 5.27
CA PRO A 16 16.19 -15.24 5.97
C PRO A 16 15.07 -15.10 4.94
N TYR A 17 14.08 -15.99 5.02
CA TYR A 17 12.82 -15.80 4.30
C TYR A 17 12.22 -14.46 4.73
N GLN A 18 12.11 -13.51 3.80
CA GLN A 18 11.35 -12.29 4.00
C GLN A 18 9.91 -12.57 3.59
N PRO A 19 8.96 -12.69 4.55
CA PRO A 19 7.56 -12.81 4.18
C PRO A 19 7.13 -11.54 3.45
N GLU A 20 6.36 -11.71 2.37
CA GLU A 20 5.61 -10.61 1.79
C GLU A 20 4.64 -10.07 2.86
N LEU A 21 4.91 -8.87 3.37
CA LEU A 21 4.02 -8.18 4.30
C LEU A 21 2.75 -7.80 3.53
N LYS A 22 1.76 -8.70 3.52
CA LYS A 22 0.46 -8.42 2.91
C LYS A 22 -0.42 -7.65 3.89
N GLN A 23 -0.28 -6.32 3.97
CA GLN A 23 -1.18 -5.45 4.71
C GLN A 23 -2.58 -5.43 4.06
N GLY A 24 -3.61 -5.92 4.78
CA GLY A 24 -4.93 -6.28 4.21
C GLY A 24 -5.78 -5.20 3.52
N ASN A 25 -5.30 -3.97 3.34
CA ASN A 25 -6.01 -2.86 2.68
C ASN A 25 -5.35 -2.42 1.36
N TYR A 26 -4.73 -3.34 0.60
CA TYR A 26 -4.21 -2.98 -0.72
C TYR A 26 -5.34 -2.77 -1.72
N VAL A 27 -5.37 -1.58 -2.29
CA VAL A 27 -6.19 -1.29 -3.46
C VAL A 27 -5.58 -2.00 -4.66
N ARG A 28 -6.37 -2.81 -5.35
CA ARG A 28 -5.93 -3.47 -6.59
C ARG A 28 -6.02 -2.50 -7.78
N PRO A 29 -5.19 -2.66 -8.82
CA PRO A 29 -5.25 -1.83 -10.02
C PRO A 29 -6.63 -1.80 -10.69
N GLU A 30 -7.38 -2.90 -10.64
CA GLU A 30 -8.72 -2.99 -11.26
C GLU A 30 -9.76 -2.17 -10.49
N GLN A 31 -9.57 -1.97 -9.19
CA GLN A 31 -10.45 -1.14 -8.36
C GLN A 31 -10.20 0.35 -8.64
N LEU A 32 -8.95 0.72 -8.96
CA LEU A 32 -8.62 2.09 -9.38
C LEU A 32 -9.28 2.49 -10.69
N GLN A 33 -9.44 1.55 -11.62
CA GLN A 33 -10.09 1.81 -12.91
C GLN A 33 -11.59 2.11 -12.75
N GLN A 34 -12.19 1.63 -11.67
CA GLN A 34 -13.59 1.86 -11.34
C GLN A 34 -13.79 3.13 -10.52
N LEU A 35 -12.72 3.75 -9.99
CA LEU A 35 -12.82 4.99 -9.24
C LEU A 35 -12.99 6.16 -10.20
N GLU A 36 -14.10 6.88 -10.06
CA GLU A 36 -14.44 8.02 -10.92
C GLU A 36 -14.69 9.29 -10.09
N THR A 37 -14.41 10.43 -10.71
CA THR A 37 -14.76 11.75 -10.17
C THR A 37 -16.29 11.87 -10.05
N GLY A 38 -16.78 12.48 -8.97
CA GLY A 38 -18.21 12.60 -8.67
C GLY A 38 -18.78 11.49 -7.78
N MET A 39 -18.03 10.41 -7.53
CA MET A 39 -18.44 9.36 -6.58
C MET A 39 -18.59 9.91 -5.15
N THR A 40 -19.50 9.34 -4.36
CA THR A 40 -19.64 9.72 -2.95
C THR A 40 -18.61 8.99 -2.08
N PRO A 41 -18.24 9.52 -0.90
CA PRO A 41 -17.34 8.84 0.03
C PRO A 41 -17.75 7.40 0.35
N ALA A 42 -19.06 7.14 0.47
CA ALA A 42 -19.59 5.80 0.70
C ALA A 42 -19.34 4.84 -0.48
N GLN A 43 -19.46 5.33 -1.72
CA GLN A 43 -19.14 4.53 -2.91
C GLN A 43 -17.65 4.24 -3.01
N VAL A 44 -16.81 5.24 -2.73
CA VAL A 44 -15.35 5.07 -2.68
C VAL A 44 -14.96 4.06 -1.61
N GLN A 45 -15.56 4.15 -0.42
CA GLN A 45 -15.31 3.22 0.67
C GLN A 45 -15.79 1.80 0.35
N PHE A 46 -16.89 1.66 -0.40
CA PHE A 46 -17.35 0.36 -0.88
C PHE A 46 -16.38 -0.26 -1.90
N LEU A 47 -15.82 0.57 -2.79
CA LEU A 47 -14.90 0.14 -3.84
C LEU A 47 -13.50 -0.19 -3.30
N LEU A 48 -12.95 0.70 -2.48
CA LEU A 48 -11.54 0.69 -2.04
C LEU A 48 -11.37 0.20 -0.59
N GLY A 49 -12.46 0.11 0.17
CA GLY A 49 -12.42 -0.17 1.61
C GLY A 49 -12.18 1.07 2.45
N THR A 50 -11.87 0.85 3.73
CA THR A 50 -11.60 1.93 4.69
C THR A 50 -10.27 2.60 4.37
N PRO A 51 -10.22 3.95 4.26
CA PRO A 51 -8.97 4.66 4.03
C PRO A 51 -8.01 4.40 5.19
N MET A 52 -6.75 4.18 4.87
CA MET A 52 -5.74 3.85 5.88
C MET A 52 -5.28 5.11 6.64
N LEU A 53 -5.29 6.25 5.96
CA LEU A 53 -4.95 7.55 6.53
C LEU A 53 -6.01 8.58 6.13
N THR A 54 -6.55 9.26 7.14
CA THR A 54 -7.35 10.46 6.98
C THR A 54 -6.54 11.61 7.57
N GLY A 55 -6.32 12.68 6.81
CA GLY A 55 -5.58 13.85 7.31
C GLY A 55 -6.33 14.57 8.44
N GLU A 56 -5.90 15.79 8.77
CA GLU A 56 -6.57 16.63 9.79
C GLU A 56 -8.07 16.86 9.51
N ARG A 57 -8.50 16.72 8.24
CA ARG A 57 -9.90 16.78 7.79
C ARG A 57 -10.30 15.49 7.07
N PRO A 58 -10.82 14.49 7.79
CA PRO A 58 -11.22 13.21 7.22
C PRO A 58 -12.28 13.34 6.14
N GLU A 59 -13.18 14.33 6.20
CA GLU A 59 -14.20 14.53 5.15
C GLU A 59 -13.65 15.00 3.80
N GLN A 60 -12.41 15.47 3.72
CA GLN A 60 -11.89 16.12 2.51
C GLN A 60 -10.79 15.34 1.80
N ARG A 61 -10.01 14.54 2.51
CA ARG A 61 -8.86 13.84 1.89
C ARG A 61 -8.65 12.48 2.49
N TRP A 62 -8.71 11.46 1.64
CA TRP A 62 -8.41 10.07 1.97
C TRP A 62 -7.16 9.61 1.25
N VAL A 63 -6.34 8.83 1.95
CA VAL A 63 -5.14 8.22 1.36
C VAL A 63 -5.22 6.70 1.48
N TYR A 64 -4.98 6.04 0.36
CA TYR A 64 -4.98 4.58 0.23
C TYR A 64 -3.59 4.09 -0.21
N PRO A 65 -3.03 3.06 0.45
CA PRO A 65 -1.81 2.42 -0.04
C PRO A 65 -2.11 1.59 -1.29
N LEU A 66 -1.28 1.77 -2.31
CA LEU A 66 -1.30 1.03 -3.54
C LEU A 66 -0.03 0.20 -3.63
N GLN A 67 -0.18 -1.09 -3.92
CA GLN A 67 0.96 -1.96 -4.21
C GLN A 67 1.00 -2.21 -5.72
N GLN A 68 2.11 -1.85 -6.36
CA GLN A 68 2.36 -2.18 -7.76
C GLN A 68 2.88 -3.61 -7.90
N GLU A 69 2.74 -4.17 -9.10
CA GLU A 69 3.20 -5.53 -9.44
C GLU A 69 4.71 -5.70 -9.27
N ASP A 70 5.48 -4.62 -9.35
CA ASP A 70 6.93 -4.60 -9.14
C ASP A 70 7.34 -4.52 -7.64
N GLY A 71 6.37 -4.53 -6.74
CA GLY A 71 6.58 -4.43 -5.29
C GLY A 71 6.78 -3.01 -4.77
N ARG A 72 6.66 -1.98 -5.62
CA ARG A 72 6.67 -0.59 -5.16
C ARG A 72 5.38 -0.23 -4.45
N PHE A 73 5.52 0.61 -3.43
CA PHE A 73 4.39 1.22 -2.73
C PHE A 73 4.19 2.63 -3.26
N GLU A 74 2.98 2.90 -3.73
CA GLU A 74 2.49 4.22 -4.09
C GLU A 74 1.29 4.55 -3.19
N HIS A 75 0.91 5.82 -3.14
CA HIS A 75 -0.28 6.25 -2.42
C HIS A 75 -1.27 6.90 -3.39
N LEU A 76 -2.52 6.50 -3.26
CA LEU A 76 -3.64 7.13 -3.92
C LEU A 76 -4.24 8.16 -2.98
N GLU A 77 -4.27 9.42 -3.39
CA GLU A 77 -4.97 10.48 -2.69
C GLU A 77 -6.30 10.77 -3.39
N VAL A 78 -7.39 10.70 -2.63
CA VAL A 78 -8.74 11.04 -3.08
C VAL A 78 -9.19 12.28 -2.32
N GLU A 79 -9.43 13.36 -3.06
CA GLU A 79 -9.94 14.62 -2.51
C GLU A 79 -11.44 14.72 -2.74
N PHE A 80 -12.16 15.15 -1.70
CA PHE A 80 -13.60 15.32 -1.71
C PHE A 80 -13.96 16.80 -1.57
N GLU A 81 -14.82 17.29 -2.46
CA GLU A 81 -15.45 18.60 -2.37
C GLU A 81 -16.97 18.43 -2.40
N ALA A 82 -17.68 19.14 -1.52
CA ALA A 82 -19.15 19.05 -1.41
C ALA A 82 -19.70 17.61 -1.26
N GLY A 83 -18.91 16.68 -0.71
CA GLY A 83 -19.32 15.29 -0.51
C GLY A 83 -19.19 14.40 -1.74
N GLN A 84 -18.42 14.82 -2.75
CA GLN A 84 -18.12 14.04 -3.96
C GLN A 84 -16.63 14.06 -4.25
N VAL A 85 -16.10 13.04 -4.93
CA VAL A 85 -14.72 12.99 -5.40
C VAL A 85 -14.49 14.14 -6.37
N ALA A 86 -13.58 15.04 -6.04
CA ALA A 86 -13.20 16.18 -6.87
C ALA A 86 -11.90 15.90 -7.62
N ARG A 87 -10.92 15.27 -6.96
CA ARG A 87 -9.62 14.98 -7.54
C ARG A 87 -9.10 13.62 -7.07
N ILE A 88 -8.36 12.98 -7.96
CA ILE A 88 -7.69 11.69 -7.73
C ILE A 88 -6.23 11.89 -8.12
N ASN A 89 -5.33 11.77 -7.16
CA ASN A 89 -3.89 11.89 -7.36
C ASN A 89 -3.18 10.58 -7.02
N ARG A 90 -2.10 10.25 -7.75
CA ARG A 90 -1.28 9.05 -7.55
C ARG A 90 0.17 9.49 -7.40
N SER A 91 0.77 9.20 -6.23
CA SER A 91 2.14 9.61 -5.90
C SER A 91 2.98 8.48 -5.34
#